data_AF-C4F8H5-F1
#
_entry.id   AF-C4F8H5-F1
#
_cell.length_a   1.000
_cell.length_b   1.000
_cell.length_c   1.000
_cell.angle_alpha   90.00
_cell.angle_beta   90.00
_cell.angle_gamma   90.00
#
_symmetry.space_group_name_H-M   'P 1'
#
loop_
_entity.id
_entity.type
_entity.pdbx_description
1 polymer ?
#
loop_
_entity_poly.entity_id
_entity_poly.type
_entity_poly.pdbx_seq_one_letter_code
_entity_poly.pdbx_strand_id
1 'polypeptide(L)'
;MSLIATESVTVITPSVDRDELGEPLVGEPKREEVDGVVVCPGPTSDLDATRPEGVRVAFSVFFPKGYGADLRGCSVVVRGVTCEVVGWPQRYADEHAPGELNMVAEVVAVDG
;
A
#
# COMPACT_ATOMS: atom_id res chain seq x y z
N MET A 1 -15.17 18.69 -9.28
CA MET A 1 -13.78 19.18 -9.13
C MET A 1 -13.27 18.62 -7.82
N SER A 2 -12.34 17.66 -7.86
CA SER A 2 -11.65 17.21 -6.64
C SER A 2 -10.54 18.22 -6.32
N LEU A 3 -10.41 18.60 -5.05
CA LEU A 3 -9.42 19.60 -4.59
C LEU A 3 -8.01 19.00 -4.45
N ILE A 4 -7.90 17.67 -4.45
CA ILE A 4 -6.66 16.93 -4.24
C ILE A 4 -6.33 16.17 -5.52
N ALA A 5 -5.09 16.31 -5.99
CA ALA A 5 -4.60 15.56 -7.13
C ALA A 5 -4.43 14.08 -6.74
N THR A 6 -5.02 13.19 -7.52
CA THR A 6 -4.91 11.75 -7.36
C THR A 6 -4.03 11.15 -8.44
N GLU A 7 -3.40 10.01 -8.15
CA GLU A 7 -2.66 9.18 -9.09
C GLU A 7 -3.14 7.73 -9.03
N SER A 8 -2.62 6.86 -9.91
CA SER A 8 -2.87 5.42 -9.88
C SER A 8 -1.68 4.68 -9.28
N VAL A 9 -1.97 3.59 -8.58
CA VAL A 9 -0.96 2.67 -8.03
C VAL A 9 -1.34 1.24 -8.35
N THR A 10 -0.36 0.34 -8.37
CA THR A 10 -0.64 -1.09 -8.52
C THR A 10 -0.51 -1.79 -7.18
N VAL A 11 -1.60 -2.39 -6.70
CA VAL A 11 -1.58 -3.27 -5.54
C VAL A 11 -1.24 -4.69 -5.99
N ILE A 12 -0.27 -5.29 -5.33
CA ILE A 12 0.16 -6.68 -5.51
C ILE A 12 -0.28 -7.46 -4.28
N THR A 13 -1.26 -8.33 -4.45
CA THR A 13 -1.72 -9.23 -3.40
C THR A 13 -1.02 -10.58 -3.56
N PRO A 14 -0.26 -11.05 -2.54
CA PRO A 14 0.30 -12.39 -2.59
C PRO A 14 -0.83 -13.42 -2.60
N SER A 15 -0.71 -14.42 -3.47
CA SER A 15 -1.60 -15.58 -3.48
C SER A 15 -0.84 -16.79 -2.95
N VAL A 16 -1.58 -17.65 -2.25
CA VAL A 16 -1.07 -18.94 -1.79
C VAL A 16 -1.91 -19.99 -2.49
N ASP A 17 -1.30 -20.70 -3.41
CA ASP A 17 -1.89 -21.87 -4.02
C ASP A 17 -1.65 -23.09 -3.12
N ARG A 18 -2.36 -24.19 -3.38
CA ARG A 18 -2.13 -25.46 -2.69
C ARG A 18 -1.86 -26.55 -3.70
N ASP A 19 -0.87 -27.40 -3.40
CA ASP A 19 -0.58 -28.57 -4.23
C ASP A 19 -1.61 -29.69 -4.02
N GLU A 20 -1.42 -30.81 -4.72
CA GLU A 20 -2.29 -31.99 -4.64
C GLU A 20 -2.34 -32.63 -3.24
N LEU A 21 -1.36 -32.32 -2.37
CA LEU A 21 -1.26 -32.78 -0.99
C LEU A 21 -1.77 -31.72 0.01
N GLY A 22 -2.15 -30.54 -0.46
CA GLY A 22 -2.64 -29.43 0.35
C GLY A 22 -1.55 -28.54 0.95
N GLU A 23 -0.29 -28.73 0.56
CA GLU A 23 0.85 -27.90 0.99
C GLU A 23 0.80 -26.53 0.30
N PRO A 24 1.12 -25.44 1.02
CA PRO A 24 1.11 -24.10 0.46
C PRO A 24 2.23 -23.93 -0.56
N LEU A 25 1.85 -23.56 -1.78
CA LEU A 25 2.74 -23.09 -2.84
C LEU A 25 2.62 -21.58 -2.97
N VAL A 26 3.73 -20.92 -3.32
CA VAL A 26 3.70 -19.51 -3.70
C VAL A 26 2.91 -19.43 -5.01
N GLY A 27 1.73 -18.81 -4.95
CA GLY A 27 0.88 -18.62 -6.11
C GLY A 27 1.33 -17.42 -6.95
N GLU A 28 0.72 -17.28 -8.13
CA GLU A 28 0.93 -16.10 -8.96
C GLU A 28 0.29 -14.87 -8.30
N PRO A 29 1.06 -13.83 -7.96
CA PRO A 29 0.53 -12.68 -7.23
C PRO A 29 -0.47 -11.90 -8.10
N LYS A 30 -1.62 -11.56 -7.52
CA LYS A 30 -2.63 -10.76 -8.21
C LYS A 30 -2.19 -9.31 -8.24
N ARG A 31 -2.22 -8.69 -9.42
CA ARG A 31 -1.96 -7.26 -9.63
C ARG A 31 -3.26 -6.54 -9.95
N GLU A 32 -3.53 -5.46 -9.22
CA GLU A 32 -4.73 -4.63 -9.40
C GLU A 32 -4.32 -3.16 -9.49
N GLU A 33 -4.70 -2.48 -10.57
CA GLU A 33 -4.51 -1.04 -10.68
C GLU A 33 -5.65 -0.34 -9.93
N VAL A 34 -5.28 0.57 -9.03
CA VAL A 34 -6.21 1.33 -8.20
C VAL A 34 -6.04 2.81 -8.50
N ASP A 35 -7.08 3.39 -9.09
CA ASP A 35 -7.18 4.82 -9.38
C ASP A 35 -7.67 5.62 -8.17
N GLY A 36 -7.49 6.94 -8.24
CA GLY A 36 -8.05 7.86 -7.26
C GLY A 36 -7.32 7.83 -5.92
N VAL A 37 -6.07 7.37 -5.88
CA VAL A 37 -5.27 7.35 -4.65
C VAL A 37 -4.49 8.64 -4.48
N VAL A 38 -4.17 9.00 -3.24
CA VAL A 38 -3.26 10.11 -2.94
C VAL A 38 -2.00 9.55 -2.32
N VAL A 39 -0.85 9.87 -2.92
CA VAL A 39 0.46 9.44 -2.42
C VAL A 39 1.12 10.63 -1.74
N CYS A 40 1.31 10.51 -0.43
CA CYS A 40 2.13 11.43 0.35
C CYS A 40 3.55 10.84 0.47
N PRO A 41 4.62 11.63 0.25
CA PRO A 41 5.96 11.19 0.62
C PRO A 41 6.03 10.90 2.11
N GLY A 42 6.84 9.90 2.50
CA GLY A 42 7.05 9.54 3.90
C GLY A 42 7.61 10.70 4.74
N PRO A 43 7.46 10.62 6.08
CA PRO A 43 7.88 11.69 6.99
C PRO A 43 9.41 11.92 6.91
N THR A 44 9.82 13.20 6.96
CA THR A 44 11.24 13.59 6.96
C THR A 44 12.03 13.06 8.15
N SER A 45 11.37 12.58 9.22
CA SER A 45 12.01 11.95 10.38
C SER A 45 12.76 10.65 10.02
N ASP A 46 12.42 10.00 8.90
CA ASP A 46 13.17 8.85 8.38
C ASP A 46 14.47 9.23 7.63
N LEU A 47 14.79 10.53 7.51
CA LEU A 47 16.06 11.03 6.98
C LEU A 47 17.20 11.04 8.02
N ASP A 48 16.92 10.69 9.28
CA ASP A 48 17.97 10.59 10.30
C ASP A 48 18.90 9.41 9.98
N ALA A 49 20.13 9.74 9.57
CA ALA A 49 21.11 8.82 8.97
C ALA A 49 21.68 7.77 9.94
N THR A 50 21.15 7.68 11.16
CA THR A 50 21.66 6.82 12.24
C THR A 50 21.24 5.35 12.07
N ARG A 51 20.40 5.02 11.09
CA ARG A 51 19.96 3.64 10.80
C ARG A 51 20.16 3.27 9.32
N PRO A 52 21.37 2.84 8.91
CA PRO A 52 21.69 2.55 7.50
C PRO A 52 20.88 1.39 6.91
N GLU A 53 20.48 0.42 7.74
CA GLU A 53 19.63 -0.74 7.40
C GLU A 53 18.14 -0.49 7.74
N GLY A 54 17.80 0.74 8.12
CA GLY A 54 16.47 1.07 8.64
C GLY A 54 15.46 1.14 7.52
N VAL A 55 14.57 0.15 7.42
CA VAL A 55 13.36 0.18 6.59
C VAL A 55 12.71 1.57 6.70
N ARG A 56 12.81 2.38 5.64
CA ARG A 56 12.29 3.75 5.58
C ARG A 56 10.88 3.72 5.02
N VAL A 57 9.93 4.41 5.66
CA VAL A 57 8.60 4.64 5.06
C VAL A 57 8.82 5.51 3.83
N ALA A 58 8.63 4.91 2.67
CA ALA A 58 8.79 5.59 1.40
C ALA A 58 7.60 6.52 1.14
N PHE A 59 6.38 6.03 1.42
CA PHE A 59 5.14 6.75 1.15
C PHE A 59 4.02 6.41 2.15
N SER A 60 3.11 7.35 2.36
CA SER A 60 1.78 7.07 2.90
C SER A 60 0.77 7.15 1.74
N VAL A 61 0.08 6.05 1.47
CA VAL A 61 -0.86 5.92 0.36
C VAL A 61 -2.28 5.94 0.89
N PHE A 62 -3.08 6.88 0.42
CA PHE A 62 -4.49 7.04 0.78
C PHE A 62 -5.36 6.43 -0.30
N PHE A 63 -6.16 5.43 0.07
CA PHE A 63 -7.04 4.69 -0.83
C PHE A 63 -8.49 5.18 -0.75
N PRO A 64 -9.26 5.06 -1.86
CA PRO A 64 -10.65 5.48 -1.90
C PRO A 64 -11.58 4.58 -1.09
N LYS A 65 -12.71 5.14 -0.65
CA LYS A 65 -13.78 4.48 0.15
C LYS A 65 -14.27 3.17 -0.46
N GLY A 66 -14.38 3.13 -1.79
CA GLY A 66 -14.83 1.94 -2.52
C GLY A 66 -13.80 0.82 -2.61
N TYR A 67 -12.52 1.10 -2.33
CA TYR A 67 -11.49 0.08 -2.42
C TYR A 67 -11.48 -0.76 -1.14
N GLY A 68 -12.13 -1.93 -1.18
CA GLY A 68 -12.44 -2.78 -0.01
C GLY A 68 -11.38 -3.82 0.38
N ALA A 69 -10.26 -3.92 -0.34
CA ALA A 69 -9.28 -4.99 -0.13
C ALA A 69 -8.54 -4.87 1.22
N ASP A 70 -8.09 -6.03 1.73
CA ASP A 70 -7.14 -6.09 2.85
C ASP A 70 -5.72 -5.96 2.30
N LEU A 71 -5.03 -4.90 2.73
CA LEU A 71 -3.69 -4.58 2.27
C LEU A 71 -2.58 -5.20 3.12
N ARG A 72 -2.91 -5.93 4.19
CA ARG A 72 -1.90 -6.60 5.02
C ARG A 72 -1.08 -7.59 4.20
N GLY A 73 0.24 -7.46 4.27
CA GLY A 73 1.18 -8.31 3.52
C GLY A 73 1.14 -8.09 2.00
N CYS A 74 0.39 -7.11 1.49
CA CYS A 74 0.44 -6.72 0.09
C CYS A 74 1.66 -5.82 -0.18
N SER A 75 2.01 -5.71 -1.45
CA SER A 75 2.91 -4.67 -1.95
C SER A 75 2.14 -3.64 -2.77
N VAL A 76 2.63 -2.41 -2.84
CA VAL A 76 2.09 -1.33 -3.65
C VAL A 76 3.21 -0.78 -4.52
N VAL A 77 3.00 -0.72 -5.82
CA VAL A 77 3.91 -0.06 -6.75
C VAL A 77 3.51 1.40 -6.85
N VAL A 78 4.39 2.27 -6.35
CA VAL A 78 4.22 3.72 -6.35
C VAL A 78 5.26 4.32 -7.30
N ARG A 79 4.81 4.90 -8.42
CA ARG A 79 5.69 5.56 -9.40
C ARG A 79 6.86 4.68 -9.88
N GLY A 80 6.61 3.37 -10.03
CA GLY A 80 7.60 2.38 -10.46
C GLY A 80 8.47 1.79 -9.35
N VAL A 81 8.32 2.25 -8.10
CA VAL A 81 8.99 1.67 -6.93
C VAL A 81 8.05 0.67 -6.25
N THR A 82 8.50 -0.56 -6.07
CA THR A 82 7.76 -1.56 -5.27
C THR A 82 7.96 -1.24 -3.79
N CYS A 83 6.85 -1.12 -3.07
CA CYS A 83 6.86 -0.90 -1.64
C CYS A 83 6.02 -1.94 -0.92
N GLU A 84 6.44 -2.41 0.24
CA GLU A 84 5.65 -3.31 1.08
C GLU A 84 4.75 -2.53 2.03
N VAL A 85 3.52 -3.00 2.20
CA VAL A 85 2.59 -2.42 3.18
C VAL A 85 3.04 -2.80 4.59
N VAL A 86 3.22 -1.80 5.44
CA VAL A 86 3.59 -1.99 6.84
C VAL A 86 2.36 -1.97 7.74
N GLY A 87 2.31 -2.93 8.65
CA GLY A 87 1.30 -3.00 9.69
C GLY A 87 -0.09 -3.38 9.16
N TRP A 88 -1.12 -2.72 9.71
CA TRP A 88 -2.51 -3.00 9.40
C TRP A 88 -3.24 -1.70 9.00
N PRO A 89 -3.33 -1.41 7.69
CA PRO A 89 -4.04 -0.24 7.19
C PRO A 89 -5.46 -0.17 7.74
N GLN A 90 -5.74 0.93 8.45
CA GLN A 90 -7.05 1.19 9.04
C GLN A 90 -7.88 2.12 8.16
N ARG A 91 -9.19 1.93 8.22
CA ARG A 91 -10.15 2.86 7.64
C ARG A 91 -10.61 3.86 8.67
N TYR A 92 -10.68 5.12 8.26
CA TYR A 92 -11.53 6.09 8.92
C TYR A 92 -12.99 5.67 8.75
N ALA A 93 -13.82 5.96 9.76
CA ALA A 93 -15.26 5.88 9.59
C ALA A 93 -15.69 6.82 8.44
N ASP A 94 -16.61 6.37 7.59
CA ASP A 94 -17.00 7.10 6.38
C ASP A 94 -17.57 8.50 6.69
N GLU A 95 -18.20 8.64 7.86
CA GLU A 95 -18.75 9.90 8.40
C GLU A 95 -17.64 10.91 8.80
N HIS A 96 -16.44 10.42 9.13
CA HIS A 96 -15.32 11.24 9.60
C HIS A 96 -14.33 11.59 8.48
N ALA A 97 -14.38 10.87 7.36
CA ALA A 97 -13.50 11.10 6.22
C ALA A 97 -14.16 12.03 5.19
N PRO A 98 -13.76 13.31 5.09
CA PRO A 98 -14.24 14.17 4.03
C PRO A 98 -13.74 13.68 2.67
N GLY A 99 -14.60 13.73 1.65
CA GLY A 99 -14.26 13.33 0.28
C GLY A 99 -14.27 11.80 0.07
N GLU A 100 -13.47 11.36 -0.90
CA GLU A 100 -13.53 10.00 -1.46
C GLU A 100 -12.52 9.03 -0.85
N LEU A 101 -11.61 9.47 0.01
CA LEU A 101 -10.54 8.66 0.62
C LEU A 101 -10.92 8.26 2.04
N ASN A 102 -10.67 7.01 2.45
CA ASN A 102 -10.90 6.61 3.85
C ASN A 102 -9.87 5.64 4.42
N MET A 103 -8.89 5.17 3.66
CA MET A 103 -7.91 4.19 4.16
C MET A 103 -6.51 4.70 3.94
N VAL A 104 -5.64 4.53 4.94
CA VAL A 104 -4.22 4.91 4.85
C VAL A 104 -3.36 3.66 5.01
N ALA A 105 -2.47 3.44 4.05
CA ALA A 105 -1.43 2.42 4.12
C ALA A 105 -0.06 3.09 4.13
N GLU A 106 0.74 2.79 5.14
CA GLU A 106 2.15 3.16 5.15
C GLU A 106 2.94 2.09 4.41
N VAL A 107 3.82 2.51 3.50
CA VAL A 107 4.60 1.59 2.67
C VAL A 107 6.08 1.90 2.73
N VAL A 108 6.90 0.85 2.67
CA VAL A 108 8.36 0.92 2.75
C VAL A 108 8.95 0.42 1.44
N ALA A 109 9.94 1.14 0.89
CA ALA A 109 10.60 0.69 -0.33
C ALA A 109 11.36 -0.61 -0.06
N VAL A 110 11.24 -1.56 -0.97
CA VAL A 110 12.07 -2.78 -0.97
C VAL A 110 13.08 -2.69 -2.10
N ASP A 111 14.36 -2.75 -1.74
CA ASP A 111 15.42 -2.98 -2.71
C ASP A 111 15.36 -4.47 -3.07
N GLY A 112 14.88 -4.77 -4.28
CA GLY A 112 14.82 -6.13 -4.82
C GLY A 112 16.18 -6.67 -5.23
#